data_AF-A0A965X8Z7-F1
#
_entry.id   AF-A0A965X8Z7-F1
#
_cell.length_a   1.000
_cell.length_b   1.000
_cell.length_c   1.000
_cell.angle_alpha   90.00
_cell.angle_beta   90.00
_cell.angle_gamma   90.00
#
_symmetry.space_group_name_H-M   'P 1'
#
loop_
_entity.id
_entity.type
_entity.pdbx_description
1 polymer ?
#
loop_
_entity_poly.entity_id
_entity_poly.type
_entity_poly.pdbx_seq_one_letter_code
_entity_poly.pdbx_strand_id
1 'polypeptide(L)'
;MLAAFETFKNSINLPLASNGTITWYSFTSVRENRSVSYQGVGNTLLGETYQNNQDKFLWKLVALSDGTYSLVSKASGTENIYISKATPKLTAITGTQTSGGWKFTPIYKNNYFIISAGTSQFNQGNSGTSYAINNWGNGTNTTDEGCQYIIATRQVATDVQTEITADVNFWIQDRFLKSSGDLKNVKLFSVTGQQLDANRQLPLGIVIVKTNVTSMKLMVI
;
A
#
# COMPACT_ATOMS: atom_id res chain seq x y z
N MET A 1 -29.85 8.17 15.56
CA MET A 1 -29.92 7.82 14.13
C MET A 1 -28.81 8.50 13.31
N LEU A 2 -28.53 9.79 13.51
CA LEU A 2 -27.45 10.54 12.82
C LEU A 2 -26.03 9.96 13.05
N ALA A 3 -25.71 9.56 14.30
CA ALA A 3 -24.40 9.00 14.63
C ALA A 3 -24.11 7.66 13.91
N ALA A 4 -25.11 6.77 13.82
CA ALA A 4 -24.94 5.48 13.14
C ALA A 4 -24.76 5.63 11.62
N PHE A 5 -25.42 6.62 11.01
CA PHE A 5 -25.25 6.94 9.59
C PHE A 5 -23.85 7.49 9.29
N GLU A 6 -23.33 8.38 10.13
CA GLU A 6 -21.96 8.89 9.98
C GLU A 6 -20.91 7.79 10.24
N THR A 7 -21.14 6.91 11.23
CA THR A 7 -20.30 5.72 11.44
C THR A 7 -20.29 4.81 10.21
N PHE A 8 -21.46 4.56 9.61
CA PHE A 8 -21.58 3.75 8.41
C PHE A 8 -20.85 4.39 7.21
N LYS A 9 -21.07 5.70 6.96
CA LYS A 9 -20.35 6.44 5.91
C LYS A 9 -18.84 6.38 6.09
N ASN A 10 -18.36 6.54 7.32
CA ASN A 10 -16.92 6.46 7.61
C ASN A 10 -16.37 5.05 7.39
N SER A 11 -17.13 4.01 7.75
CA SER A 11 -16.68 2.61 7.60
C SER A 11 -16.52 2.14 6.15
N ILE A 12 -17.26 2.75 5.20
CA ILE A 12 -17.21 2.34 3.79
C ILE A 12 -16.37 3.27 2.92
N ASN A 13 -16.21 4.54 3.32
CA ASN A 13 -15.56 5.54 2.47
C ASN A 13 -14.16 5.95 2.95
N LEU A 14 -13.72 5.61 4.16
CA LEU A 14 -12.37 5.99 4.62
C LEU A 14 -11.37 4.84 4.45
N PRO A 15 -10.09 5.15 4.17
CA PRO A 15 -9.04 4.13 4.17
C PRO A 15 -8.88 3.51 5.57
N LEU A 16 -8.58 2.22 5.60
CA LEU A 16 -8.45 1.47 6.84
C LEU A 16 -7.10 1.74 7.49
N ALA A 17 -7.13 1.93 8.82
CA ALA A 17 -5.91 1.94 9.61
C ALA A 17 -5.22 0.57 9.55
N SER A 18 -3.89 0.55 9.56
CA SER A 18 -3.08 -0.69 9.64
C SER A 18 -3.01 -1.26 11.06
N ASN A 19 -4.13 -1.27 11.78
CA ASN A 19 -4.24 -1.76 13.15
C ASN A 19 -4.40 -3.29 13.12
N GLY A 20 -3.27 -4.02 13.07
CA GLY A 20 -3.22 -5.49 13.11
C GLY A 20 -2.94 -6.17 11.77
N THR A 21 -3.41 -5.61 10.64
CA THR A 21 -2.99 -6.02 9.29
C THR A 21 -2.45 -4.81 8.55
N ILE A 22 -1.22 -4.91 8.05
CA ILE A 22 -0.60 -3.82 7.31
C ILE A 22 -1.27 -3.70 5.94
N THR A 23 -1.85 -2.53 5.68
CA THR A 23 -2.40 -2.18 4.38
C THR A 23 -1.57 -1.04 3.79
N TRP A 24 -1.10 -1.24 2.56
CA TRP A 24 -0.31 -0.26 1.83
C TRP A 24 -1.19 0.51 0.85
N TYR A 25 -1.01 1.83 0.83
CA TYR A 25 -1.75 2.73 -0.04
C TYR A 25 -0.81 3.55 -0.92
N SER A 26 -1.26 3.86 -2.13
CA SER A 26 -0.75 5.00 -2.89
C SER A 26 -1.74 6.16 -2.80
N PHE A 27 -1.22 7.39 -2.69
CA PHE A 27 -2.01 8.61 -2.80
C PHE A 27 -1.70 9.26 -4.15
N THR A 28 -2.68 9.27 -5.05
CA THR A 28 -2.51 9.78 -6.42
C THR A 28 -3.31 11.05 -6.61
N SER A 29 -2.63 12.16 -6.86
CA SER A 29 -3.25 13.45 -7.15
C SER A 29 -4.05 13.36 -8.44
N VAL A 30 -5.23 13.98 -8.46
CA VAL A 30 -6.02 14.14 -9.70
C VAL A 30 -5.24 14.98 -10.69
N ARG A 31 -4.51 16.00 -10.23
CA ARG A 31 -3.58 16.77 -11.06
C ARG A 31 -2.56 15.83 -11.69
N GLU A 32 -2.65 15.68 -13.01
CA GLU A 32 -1.70 14.94 -13.84
C GLU A 32 -1.45 13.47 -13.41
N ASN A 33 -2.34 12.88 -12.61
CA ASN A 33 -2.30 11.47 -12.18
C ASN A 33 -0.95 11.02 -11.59
N ARG A 34 -0.39 11.85 -10.70
CA ARG A 34 0.92 11.63 -10.07
C ARG A 34 0.77 11.20 -8.61
N SER A 35 1.56 10.23 -8.18
CA SER A 35 1.52 9.66 -6.84
C SER A 35 2.57 10.27 -5.93
N VAL A 36 2.18 10.50 -4.68
CA VAL A 36 3.07 10.97 -3.62
C VAL A 36 4.20 9.97 -3.43
N SER A 37 5.43 10.41 -3.67
CA SER A 37 6.62 9.57 -3.56
C SER A 37 7.62 10.10 -2.55
N TYR A 38 8.20 9.15 -1.82
CA TYR A 38 9.30 9.36 -0.90
C TYR A 38 10.61 9.62 -1.67
N GLN A 39 11.38 10.62 -1.23
CA GLN A 39 12.60 11.08 -1.89
C GLN A 39 13.83 11.03 -0.96
N GLY A 40 13.74 10.31 0.15
CA GLY A 40 14.74 10.36 1.22
C GLY A 40 14.28 11.21 2.41
N VAL A 41 14.85 10.94 3.59
CA VAL A 41 14.55 11.66 4.83
C VAL A 41 14.92 13.14 4.68
N GLY A 42 14.01 14.03 5.07
CA GLY A 42 14.19 15.48 4.99
C GLY A 42 14.02 16.08 3.60
N ASN A 43 13.95 15.25 2.55
CA ASN A 43 13.72 15.72 1.19
C ASN A 43 12.23 15.97 0.93
N THR A 44 11.97 16.93 0.05
CA THR A 44 10.61 17.27 -0.41
C THR A 44 9.98 16.05 -1.10
N LEU A 45 8.75 15.71 -0.71
CA LEU A 45 7.96 14.71 -1.42
C LEU A 45 7.57 15.22 -2.81
N LEU A 46 7.58 14.34 -3.80
CA LEU A 46 7.25 14.67 -5.19
C LEU A 46 6.03 13.88 -5.68
N GLY A 47 5.33 14.44 -6.65
CA GLY A 47 4.37 13.74 -7.48
C GLY A 47 5.09 13.07 -8.65
N GLU A 48 5.14 11.75 -8.64
CA GLU A 48 5.77 10.95 -9.70
C GLU A 48 4.77 9.97 -10.34
N THR A 49 5.04 9.54 -11.57
CA THR A 49 4.28 8.48 -12.20
C THR A 49 4.39 7.21 -11.36
N TYR A 50 3.26 6.66 -10.92
CA TYR A 50 3.23 5.47 -10.10
C TYR A 50 3.84 4.27 -10.84
N GLN A 51 4.64 3.48 -10.13
CA GLN A 51 5.21 2.23 -10.63
C GLN A 51 4.87 1.10 -9.66
N ASN A 52 4.44 -0.04 -10.20
CA ASN A 52 4.20 -1.23 -9.39
C ASN A 52 5.49 -1.70 -8.70
N ASN A 53 5.34 -2.27 -7.51
CA ASN A 53 6.44 -2.84 -6.72
C ASN A 53 7.57 -1.85 -6.37
N GLN A 54 7.23 -0.56 -6.22
CA GLN A 54 8.17 0.48 -5.80
C GLN A 54 7.72 1.06 -4.46
N ASP A 55 8.47 0.75 -3.40
CA ASP A 55 8.13 1.08 -2.01
C ASP A 55 8.03 2.58 -1.74
N LYS A 56 8.71 3.41 -2.54
CA LYS A 56 8.66 4.87 -2.41
C LYS A 56 7.26 5.46 -2.58
N PHE A 57 6.32 4.74 -3.20
CA PHE A 57 4.93 5.18 -3.38
C PHE A 57 3.97 4.69 -2.31
N LEU A 58 4.45 3.85 -1.39
CA LEU A 58 3.61 3.07 -0.50
C LEU A 58 3.64 3.63 0.91
N TRP A 59 2.45 3.91 1.43
CA TRP A 59 2.24 4.51 2.74
C TRP A 59 1.23 3.67 3.52
N LYS A 60 1.54 3.34 4.77
CA LYS A 60 0.58 2.75 5.71
C LYS A 60 0.00 3.84 6.60
N LEU A 61 -1.23 3.64 7.04
CA LEU A 61 -1.92 4.55 7.95
C LEU A 61 -1.84 3.98 9.36
N VAL A 62 -1.21 4.70 10.28
CA VAL A 62 -1.18 4.35 11.70
C VAL A 62 -2.11 5.29 12.44
N ALA A 63 -3.17 4.75 13.05
CA ALA A 63 -4.13 5.56 13.80
C ALA A 63 -3.47 6.18 15.04
N LEU A 64 -3.74 7.46 15.28
CA LEU A 64 -3.29 8.22 16.45
C LEU A 64 -4.45 8.37 17.44
N SER A 65 -4.14 8.67 18.71
CA SER A 65 -5.14 8.79 19.77
C SER A 65 -6.10 9.98 19.59
N ASP A 66 -5.73 10.96 18.78
CA ASP A 66 -6.54 12.15 18.45
C ASP A 66 -7.47 11.94 17.24
N GLY A 67 -7.58 10.71 16.74
CA GLY A 67 -8.42 10.36 15.59
C GLY A 67 -7.85 10.79 14.24
N THR A 68 -6.57 11.15 14.18
CA THR A 68 -5.83 11.37 12.94
C THR A 68 -4.93 10.18 12.60
N TYR A 69 -4.26 10.22 11.45
CA TYR A 69 -3.36 9.18 10.98
C TYR A 69 -1.94 9.69 10.78
N SER A 70 -0.97 8.92 11.25
CA SER A 70 0.40 9.01 10.76
C SER A 70 0.51 8.27 9.43
N LEU A 71 1.11 8.92 8.42
CA LEU A 71 1.34 8.34 7.09
C LEU A 71 2.78 7.86 7.02
N VAL A 72 2.99 6.56 7.23
CA VAL A 72 4.32 5.97 7.38
C VAL A 72 4.75 5.31 6.08
N SER A 73 5.94 5.66 5.59
CA SER A 73 6.50 5.13 4.34
C SER A 73 6.79 3.63 4.44
N LYS A 74 6.66 2.89 3.34
CA LYS A 74 7.20 1.53 3.22
C LYS A 74 8.71 1.53 2.94
N ALA A 75 9.18 2.53 2.18
CA ALA A 75 10.59 2.67 1.80
C ALA A 75 11.54 2.87 3.01
N SER A 76 10.98 3.08 4.20
CA SER A 76 11.73 3.20 5.45
C SER A 76 12.24 1.87 6.01
N GLY A 77 11.78 0.73 5.48
CA GLY A 77 12.17 -0.59 5.97
C GLY A 77 11.82 -0.77 7.44
N THR A 78 12.84 -0.78 8.31
CA THR A 78 12.68 -0.94 9.77
C THR A 78 12.54 0.38 10.51
N GLU A 79 12.89 1.51 9.91
CA GLU A 79 12.72 2.83 10.53
C GLU A 79 11.28 3.31 10.41
N ASN A 80 10.78 4.01 11.43
CA ASN A 80 9.52 4.74 11.30
C ASN A 80 9.82 6.08 10.65
N ILE A 81 9.40 6.26 9.40
CA ILE A 81 9.48 7.53 8.68
C ILE A 81 8.07 7.94 8.28
N TYR A 82 7.66 9.14 8.67
CA TYR A 82 6.30 9.65 8.42
C TYR A 82 6.29 10.99 7.70
N ILE A 83 5.19 11.30 7.01
CA ILE A 83 5.00 12.59 6.34
C ILE A 83 4.74 13.69 7.37
N SER A 84 5.64 14.67 7.43
CA SER A 84 5.55 15.83 8.31
C SER A 84 5.04 17.07 7.57
N LYS A 85 4.25 17.86 8.30
CA LYS A 85 3.73 19.18 7.88
C LYS A 85 4.55 20.36 8.43
N ALA A 86 5.72 20.10 8.98
CA ALA A 86 6.54 21.14 9.62
C ALA A 86 7.08 22.20 8.63
N THR A 87 7.08 21.89 7.34
CA THR A 87 7.65 22.72 6.28
C THR A 87 6.60 23.07 5.23
N PRO A 88 6.76 24.18 4.47
CA PRO A 88 5.83 24.57 3.40
C PRO A 88 5.70 23.53 2.28
N LYS A 89 6.76 22.75 2.03
CA LYS A 89 6.72 21.54 1.22
C LYS A 89 6.76 20.34 2.13
N LEU A 90 5.93 19.34 1.89
CA LEU A 90 5.89 18.15 2.73
C LEU A 90 7.19 17.38 2.59
N THR A 91 7.69 16.88 3.72
CA THR A 91 8.89 16.06 3.81
C THR A 91 8.56 14.81 4.62
N ALA A 92 9.33 13.76 4.41
CA ALA A 92 9.28 12.58 5.26
C ALA A 92 10.41 12.66 6.30
N ILE A 93 10.11 12.43 7.57
CA ILE A 93 11.09 12.52 8.66
C ILE A 93 11.10 11.25 9.52
N THR A 94 12.26 10.93 10.08
CA THR A 94 12.41 9.81 11.02
C THR A 94 11.75 10.14 12.36
N GLY A 95 10.99 9.18 12.90
CA GLY A 95 10.36 9.28 14.21
C GLY A 95 8.99 8.62 14.26
N THR A 96 8.33 8.75 15.40
CA THR A 96 6.95 8.29 15.59
C THR A 96 6.07 9.49 15.83
N GLN A 97 5.12 9.74 14.93
CA GLN A 97 4.11 10.75 15.14
C GLN A 97 3.10 10.27 16.18
N THR A 98 2.84 11.09 17.20
CA THR A 98 1.94 10.74 18.31
C THR A 98 0.63 11.53 18.29
N SER A 99 0.58 12.66 17.60
CA SER A 99 -0.61 13.50 17.40
C SER A 99 -0.46 14.44 16.20
N GLY A 100 -1.53 15.16 15.85
CA GLY A 100 -1.53 16.20 14.82
C GLY A 100 -1.31 15.65 13.41
N GLY A 101 -1.73 14.40 13.17
CA GLY A 101 -1.61 13.69 11.91
C GLY A 101 -2.60 14.15 10.85
N TRP A 102 -2.83 13.27 9.89
CA TRP A 102 -3.60 13.51 8.69
C TRP A 102 -5.02 12.95 8.80
N LYS A 103 -5.98 13.66 8.20
CA LYS A 103 -7.38 13.26 8.05
C LYS A 103 -7.69 13.10 6.58
N PHE A 104 -8.46 12.07 6.28
CA PHE A 104 -9.01 11.81 4.95
C PHE A 104 -10.46 12.25 4.96
N THR A 105 -10.82 13.17 4.06
CA THR A 105 -12.20 13.62 3.92
C THR A 105 -12.66 13.32 2.51
N PRO A 106 -13.67 12.45 2.31
CA PRO A 106 -14.23 12.18 1.00
C PRO A 106 -14.91 13.45 0.46
N ILE A 107 -14.65 13.75 -0.81
CA ILE A 107 -15.23 14.92 -1.50
C ILE A 107 -16.64 14.60 -2.02
N TYR A 108 -17.02 13.31 -2.08
CA TYR A 108 -18.29 12.80 -2.62
C TYR A 108 -18.58 13.23 -4.08
N LYS A 109 -17.55 13.74 -4.76
CA LYS A 109 -17.48 13.89 -6.22
C LYS A 109 -16.43 12.89 -6.69
N ASN A 110 -16.86 11.86 -7.42
CA ASN A 110 -16.05 10.67 -7.73
C ASN A 110 -15.55 9.97 -6.44
N ASN A 111 -14.44 9.23 -6.55
CA ASN A 111 -13.76 8.54 -5.45
C ASN A 111 -12.61 9.38 -4.84
N TYR A 112 -12.75 10.70 -4.81
CA TYR A 112 -11.69 11.62 -4.41
C TYR A 112 -11.75 12.00 -2.93
N PHE A 113 -10.57 12.31 -2.40
CA PHE A 113 -10.34 12.72 -1.02
C PHE A 113 -9.52 14.00 -0.99
N ILE A 114 -9.69 14.79 0.07
CA ILE A 114 -8.64 15.67 0.55
C ILE A 114 -7.88 14.98 1.70
N ILE A 115 -6.57 15.24 1.78
CA ILE A 115 -5.70 14.77 2.86
C ILE A 115 -5.23 16.01 3.65
N SER A 116 -5.74 16.21 4.86
CA SER A 116 -5.62 17.47 5.61
C SER A 116 -5.06 17.27 7.02
N ALA A 117 -4.43 18.31 7.58
CA ALA A 117 -3.90 18.31 8.94
C ALA A 117 -4.06 19.70 9.60
N GLY A 118 -5.22 19.95 10.20
CA GLY A 118 -5.60 21.26 10.70
C GLY A 118 -5.95 22.19 9.55
N THR A 119 -5.29 23.36 9.47
CA THR A 119 -5.53 24.38 8.44
C THR A 119 -4.68 24.18 7.18
N SER A 120 -4.22 22.96 6.90
CA SER A 120 -3.38 22.68 5.73
C SER A 120 -3.75 21.33 5.12
N GLN A 121 -3.43 21.13 3.84
CA GLN A 121 -3.68 19.90 3.11
C GLN A 121 -2.56 19.62 2.10
N PHE A 122 -2.50 18.37 1.66
CA PHE A 122 -1.69 17.98 0.53
C PHE A 122 -2.11 18.78 -0.70
N ASN A 123 -1.13 19.37 -1.39
CA ASN A 123 -1.33 19.97 -2.70
C ASN A 123 -0.17 19.59 -3.63
N GLN A 124 -0.43 18.84 -4.69
CA GLN A 124 0.57 18.63 -5.72
C GLN A 124 0.72 19.87 -6.59
N GLY A 125 1.95 20.38 -6.70
CA GLY A 125 2.32 21.42 -7.63
C GLY A 125 2.25 20.97 -9.11
N ASN A 126 2.52 21.88 -10.03
CA ASN A 126 2.62 21.57 -11.45
C ASN A 126 4.09 21.31 -11.87
N SER A 127 4.30 21.08 -13.16
CA SER A 127 5.62 20.91 -13.77
C SER A 127 6.61 22.02 -13.45
N GLY A 128 6.16 23.28 -13.40
CA GLY A 128 6.98 24.45 -13.04
C GLY A 128 7.49 24.44 -11.59
N THR A 129 6.89 23.61 -10.73
CA THR A 129 7.32 23.39 -9.33
C THR A 129 7.90 21.99 -9.11
N SER A 130 8.24 21.29 -10.19
CA SER A 130 8.72 19.91 -10.18
C SER A 130 7.75 18.93 -9.52
N TYR A 131 6.45 19.25 -9.53
CA TYR A 131 5.40 18.46 -8.89
C TYR A 131 5.60 18.25 -7.37
N ALA A 132 6.23 19.21 -6.68
CA ALA A 132 6.37 19.14 -5.23
C ALA A 132 5.02 18.96 -4.54
N ILE A 133 4.97 18.11 -3.50
CA ILE A 133 3.80 18.00 -2.63
C ILE A 133 3.92 19.05 -1.54
N ASN A 134 3.04 20.03 -1.59
CA ASN A 134 3.04 21.19 -0.71
C ASN A 134 2.14 20.98 0.50
N ASN A 135 2.52 21.59 1.61
CA ASN A 135 1.69 21.82 2.78
C ASN A 135 0.94 23.13 2.56
N TRP A 136 -0.24 23.08 1.95
CA TRP A 136 -0.86 24.28 1.39
C TRP A 136 -2.35 24.38 1.73
N GLY A 137 -2.92 25.57 1.53
CA GLY A 137 -4.35 25.81 1.60
C GLY A 137 -4.83 26.00 3.04
N ASN A 138 -6.12 25.69 3.25
CA ASN A 138 -6.84 25.87 4.52
C ASN A 138 -7.37 24.53 5.09
N GLY A 139 -7.02 23.41 4.47
CA GLY A 139 -7.50 22.09 4.87
C GLY A 139 -8.89 21.72 4.32
N THR A 140 -9.54 22.58 3.53
CA THR A 140 -10.91 22.38 3.04
C THR A 140 -11.08 22.59 1.53
N ASN A 141 -10.01 22.82 0.78
CA ASN A 141 -10.10 23.05 -0.66
C ASN A 141 -10.37 21.72 -1.39
N THR A 142 -11.55 21.62 -1.99
CA THR A 142 -12.01 20.44 -2.73
C THR A 142 -12.11 20.69 -4.24
N THR A 143 -11.68 21.85 -4.74
CA THR A 143 -11.85 22.25 -6.15
C THR A 143 -10.53 22.24 -6.93
N ASP A 144 -9.40 22.46 -6.27
CA ASP A 144 -8.08 22.35 -6.90
C ASP A 144 -7.72 20.86 -7.09
N GLU A 145 -7.43 20.46 -8.32
CA GLU A 145 -7.05 19.08 -8.65
C GLU A 145 -5.78 18.59 -7.94
N GLY A 146 -4.87 19.49 -7.58
CA GLY A 146 -3.68 19.19 -6.79
C GLY A 146 -4.00 18.86 -5.34
N CYS A 147 -5.16 19.30 -4.85
CA CYS A 147 -5.68 19.02 -3.52
C CYS A 147 -6.53 17.74 -3.44
N GLN A 148 -6.89 17.18 -4.60
CA GLN A 148 -7.74 16.00 -4.71
C GLN A 148 -6.89 14.74 -4.92
N TYR A 149 -7.14 13.71 -4.14
CA TYR A 149 -6.39 12.46 -4.20
C TYR A 149 -7.31 11.25 -4.33
N ILE A 150 -6.89 10.31 -5.16
CA ILE A 150 -7.38 8.94 -5.16
C ILE A 150 -6.52 8.15 -4.17
N ILE A 151 -7.17 7.41 -3.28
CA ILE A 151 -6.51 6.52 -2.33
C ILE A 151 -6.73 5.10 -2.80
N ALA A 152 -5.66 4.44 -3.22
CA ALA A 152 -5.74 3.08 -3.75
C ALA A 152 -4.96 2.12 -2.86
N THR A 153 -5.63 1.05 -2.42
CA THR A 153 -4.95 -0.10 -1.80
C THR A 153 -4.02 -0.73 -2.82
N ARG A 154 -2.77 -0.97 -2.42
CA ARG A 154 -1.76 -1.61 -3.26
C ARG A 154 -1.36 -2.95 -2.66
N GLN A 155 -1.50 -3.99 -3.46
CA GLN A 155 -0.92 -5.28 -3.15
C GLN A 155 0.58 -5.16 -3.35
N VAL A 156 1.34 -5.52 -2.32
CA VAL A 156 2.78 -5.67 -2.45
C VAL A 156 3.04 -7.11 -2.85
N ALA A 157 3.88 -7.32 -3.86
CA ALA A 157 4.39 -8.65 -4.14
C ALA A 157 4.94 -9.26 -2.85
N THR A 158 4.47 -10.43 -2.49
CA THR A 158 5.06 -11.19 -1.39
C THR A 158 6.50 -11.54 -1.77
N ASP A 159 7.44 -11.58 -0.83
CA ASP A 159 8.83 -12.07 -1.02
C ASP A 159 8.93 -13.53 -1.53
N VAL A 160 7.80 -14.15 -1.87
CA VAL A 160 7.76 -15.33 -2.72
C VAL A 160 8.15 -14.90 -4.13
N GLN A 161 9.46 -15.00 -4.40
CA GLN A 161 10.06 -14.93 -5.72
C GLN A 161 9.18 -15.66 -6.75
N THR A 162 8.64 -14.93 -7.71
CA THR A 162 8.00 -15.51 -8.90
C THR A 162 9.02 -15.88 -9.98
N GLU A 163 10.31 -15.60 -9.77
CA GLU A 163 11.37 -15.98 -10.70
C GLU A 163 11.80 -17.44 -10.46
N ILE A 164 11.45 -18.27 -11.44
CA ILE A 164 11.93 -19.63 -11.59
C ILE A 164 13.40 -19.56 -12.04
N THR A 165 14.33 -19.80 -11.12
CA THR A 165 15.58 -20.51 -11.44
C THR A 165 15.47 -21.91 -10.87
N ALA A 166 14.49 -22.66 -11.35
CA ALA A 166 14.50 -24.11 -11.21
C ALA A 166 14.61 -24.67 -12.62
N ASP A 167 15.58 -25.57 -12.84
CA ASP A 167 15.63 -26.43 -14.03
C ASP A 167 14.38 -27.34 -14.15
N VAL A 168 13.48 -27.27 -13.16
CA VAL A 168 12.23 -28.02 -13.04
C VAL A 168 11.04 -27.06 -13.00
N ASN A 169 10.21 -27.12 -14.03
CA ASN A 169 8.92 -26.44 -14.08
C ASN A 169 7.89 -27.24 -13.29
N PHE A 170 7.08 -26.56 -12.48
CA PHE A 170 5.96 -27.15 -11.75
C PHE A 170 4.62 -26.61 -12.28
N TRP A 171 3.62 -27.47 -12.41
CA TRP A 171 2.25 -27.07 -12.81
C TRP A 171 1.20 -27.95 -12.12
N ILE A 172 -0.06 -27.52 -12.18
CA ILE A 172 -1.19 -28.31 -11.68
C ILE A 172 -1.94 -28.90 -12.86
N GLN A 173 -2.24 -30.20 -12.77
CA GLN A 173 -3.08 -30.91 -13.73
C GLN A 173 -3.98 -31.90 -12.98
N ASP A 174 -5.29 -31.84 -13.22
CA ASP A 174 -6.29 -32.69 -12.56
C ASP A 174 -6.24 -32.66 -11.02
N ARG A 175 -5.86 -31.49 -10.48
CA ARG A 175 -5.55 -31.25 -9.07
C ARG A 175 -4.35 -32.03 -8.53
N PHE A 176 -3.43 -32.47 -9.37
CA PHE A 176 -2.14 -33.04 -8.94
C PHE A 176 -1.00 -32.09 -9.28
N LEU A 177 0.01 -32.05 -8.41
CA LEU A 177 1.29 -31.40 -8.74
C LEU A 177 2.00 -32.23 -9.81
N LYS A 178 2.42 -31.56 -10.88
CA LYS A 178 3.26 -32.11 -11.94
C LYS A 178 4.56 -31.33 -12.03
N SER A 179 5.59 -31.98 -12.55
CA SER A 179 6.91 -31.41 -12.71
C SER A 179 7.60 -31.92 -13.97
N SER A 180 8.51 -31.12 -14.54
CA SER A 180 9.38 -31.56 -15.64
C SER A 180 10.58 -32.39 -15.18
N GLY A 181 10.75 -32.55 -13.86
CA GLY A 181 11.78 -33.35 -13.19
C GLY A 181 11.20 -34.15 -12.03
N ASP A 182 12.05 -34.73 -11.16
CA ASP A 182 11.56 -35.52 -10.01
C ASP A 182 11.02 -34.64 -8.86
N LEU A 183 10.22 -35.26 -7.98
CA LEU A 183 9.61 -34.60 -6.83
C LEU A 183 10.37 -34.87 -5.51
N LYS A 184 11.58 -35.45 -5.54
CA LYS A 184 12.22 -36.01 -4.34
C LYS A 184 12.55 -35.00 -3.25
N ASN A 185 12.59 -33.71 -3.58
CA ASN A 185 12.89 -32.61 -2.65
C ASN A 185 11.81 -31.52 -2.64
N VAL A 186 10.58 -31.88 -3.01
CA VAL A 186 9.47 -30.93 -3.06
C VAL A 186 8.62 -31.07 -1.81
N LYS A 187 8.43 -29.96 -1.11
CA LYS A 187 7.43 -29.84 -0.04
C LYS A 187 6.29 -28.96 -0.52
N LEU A 188 5.06 -29.46 -0.37
CA LEU A 188 3.86 -28.67 -0.62
C LEU A 188 3.28 -28.17 0.69
N PHE A 189 2.76 -26.96 0.68
CA PHE A 189 2.03 -26.39 1.80
C PHE A 189 0.73 -25.75 1.33
N SER A 190 -0.31 -25.80 2.16
CA SER A 190 -1.47 -24.92 2.02
C SER A 190 -1.05 -23.46 2.31
N VAL A 191 -1.92 -22.51 1.97
CA VAL A 191 -1.75 -21.10 2.38
C VAL A 191 -1.75 -20.89 3.90
N THR A 192 -2.26 -21.86 4.66
CA THR A 192 -2.23 -21.84 6.14
C THR A 192 -0.96 -22.47 6.72
N GLY A 193 -0.04 -22.95 5.88
CA GLY A 193 1.22 -23.56 6.29
C GLY A 193 1.13 -25.05 6.62
N GLN A 194 -0.01 -25.70 6.38
CA GLN A 194 -0.14 -27.15 6.54
C GLN A 194 0.61 -27.86 5.41
N GLN A 195 1.51 -28.78 5.75
CA GLN A 195 2.21 -29.59 4.74
C GLN A 195 1.22 -30.54 4.05
N LEU A 196 1.25 -30.56 2.72
CA LEU A 196 0.44 -31.40 1.85
C LEU A 196 1.29 -32.51 1.24
N ASP A 197 0.66 -33.63 0.90
CA ASP A 197 1.30 -34.76 0.21
C ASP A 197 1.29 -34.51 -1.31
N ALA A 198 2.48 -34.43 -1.92
CA ALA A 198 2.64 -34.18 -3.35
C ALA A 198 2.17 -35.33 -4.26
N ASN A 199 1.95 -36.53 -3.69
CA ASN A 199 1.44 -37.68 -4.43
C ASN A 199 -0.08 -37.84 -4.33
N ARG A 200 -0.78 -36.88 -3.71
CA ARG A 200 -2.24 -36.90 -3.55
C ARG A 200 -2.89 -35.76 -4.32
N GLN A 201 -4.19 -35.92 -4.54
CA GLN A 201 -5.00 -34.87 -5.11
C GLN A 201 -5.09 -33.69 -4.14
N LEU A 202 -4.86 -32.49 -4.66
CA LEU A 202 -4.73 -31.26 -3.91
C LEU A 202 -6.10 -30.59 -3.69
N PRO A 203 -6.28 -29.90 -2.56
CA PRO A 203 -7.46 -29.06 -2.34
C PRO A 203 -7.47 -27.88 -3.32
N LEU A 204 -8.68 -27.41 -3.66
CA LEU A 204 -8.85 -26.21 -4.47
C LEU A 204 -8.25 -24.99 -3.76
N GLY A 205 -7.71 -24.06 -4.56
CA GLY A 205 -7.11 -22.83 -4.07
C GLY A 205 -5.60 -22.76 -4.30
N ILE A 206 -4.89 -21.99 -3.50
CA ILE A 206 -3.45 -21.78 -3.69
C ILE A 206 -2.67 -22.81 -2.86
N VAL A 207 -1.65 -23.39 -3.49
CA VAL A 207 -0.62 -24.19 -2.81
C VAL A 207 0.73 -23.52 -2.98
N ILE A 208 1.60 -23.71 -1.98
CA ILE A 208 2.99 -23.26 -1.99
C ILE A 208 3.86 -24.47 -2.25
N VAL A 209 4.59 -24.45 -3.37
CA VAL A 209 5.62 -25.43 -3.69
C VAL A 209 6.94 -24.89 -3.17
N LYS A 210 7.62 -25.65 -2.31
CA LYS A 210 8.93 -25.29 -1.77
C LYS A 210 9.95 -26.35 -2.15
N THR A 211 11.03 -25.91 -2.79
CA THR A 211 12.24 -26.70 -3.03
C THR A 211 13.35 -26.22 -2.10
N ASN A 212 14.55 -26.80 -2.24
CA ASN A 212 15.72 -26.35 -1.48
C ASN A 212 16.22 -24.95 -1.89
N VAL A 213 15.83 -24.46 -3.08
CA VAL A 213 16.34 -23.21 -3.66
C VAL A 213 15.25 -22.16 -3.91
N THR A 214 13.99 -22.58 -4.07
CA THR A 214 12.90 -21.65 -4.39
C THR A 214 11.60 -21.99 -3.68
N SER A 215 10.70 -21.02 -3.59
CA SER A 215 9.31 -21.19 -3.18
C SER A 215 8.41 -20.49 -4.19
N MET A 216 7.36 -21.16 -4.64
CA MET A 216 6.43 -20.62 -5.64
C MET A 216 4.97 -20.92 -5.27
N LYS A 217 4.05 -20.13 -5.82
CA LYS A 217 2.60 -20.31 -5.64
C LYS A 217 2.00 -20.91 -6.91
N LEU A 218 1.18 -21.94 -6.76
CA LEU A 218 0.38 -22.51 -7.84
C LEU A 218 -1.09 -22.47 -7.46
N MET A 219 -1.94 -22.18 -8.45
CA MET A 219 -3.39 -22.24 -8.29
C MET A 219 -3.90 -23.62 -8.71
N VAL A 220 -4.66 -24.26 -7.82
CA VAL A 220 -5.40 -25.50 -8.06
C VAL A 220 -6.84 -25.12 -8.39
N ILE A 221 -7.18 -25.28 -9.67
CA ILE A 221 -8.55 -25.14 -10.20
C ILE A 221 -9.21 -26.50 -10.40
#